data_AF-A0AAV4CEA4-F1
#
_entry.id   AF-A0AAV4CEA4-F1
#
_cell.length_a   1.000
_cell.length_b   1.000
_cell.length_c   1.000
_cell.angle_alpha   90.00
_cell.angle_beta   90.00
_cell.angle_gamma   90.00
#
_symmetry.space_group_name_H-M   'P 1'
#
loop_
_entity.id
_entity.type
_entity.pdbx_description
1 polymer ?
#
loop_
_entity_poly.entity_id
_entity_poly.type
_entity_poly.pdbx_seq_one_letter_code
_entity_poly.pdbx_strand_id
1 'polypeptide(L)'
;MTPIDPSRVINITEALDSEPGLYTKVMESTAVASVYAPNQDAEDKVYAALKDLSPHMKVYRKEDIPDRFFYKHGPFVSRITCIADLGWAILQPMAPHFPAKGSAILKGYHGYDNKLTDMRGIFYATGPYFKAGSSVDHIRAIDPYNLMCNILGLEAAPNNGSLAVFEPLIAPSAGERVSSSALHLFLVLLQVSVLKTLSVIDVELFRHKAFDQHQEMNDDDDDDDDDDDDDDDDDDTVVVVVVMMMMMVMMMMMMMMVVMMMMMMVMEILLTRSIEGRAPRKVTMLRQAVQKLLPVRQNLAQQINRNFGASAVVAQKANLDPIQQLFVDKIREYRTKSVGGKLVDATPETETALRDSLANLERAYGAKGVDMTQFPTLNFTEPELVWPGLTADQKVKMYEVVEAAELADMEKQAAAEEPPKYDPWEGM
;
A
#
# COMPACT_ATOMS: atom_id res chain seq x y z
N MET A 1 7.49 -22.24 12.83
CA MET A 1 8.82 -22.55 13.36
C MET A 1 8.80 -23.98 13.90
N THR A 2 9.84 -24.78 13.68
CA THR A 2 9.99 -26.12 14.29
C THR A 2 11.14 -26.13 15.30
N PRO A 3 11.07 -26.92 16.39
CA PRO A 3 12.24 -27.20 17.21
C PRO A 3 13.32 -27.93 16.40
N ILE A 4 14.59 -27.70 16.76
CA ILE A 4 15.76 -28.41 16.23
C ILE A 4 16.60 -28.93 17.39
N ASP A 5 17.25 -30.07 17.19
CA ASP A 5 18.01 -30.77 18.22
C ASP A 5 19.46 -31.00 17.76
N PRO A 6 20.49 -30.69 18.58
CA PRO A 6 21.89 -30.96 18.23
C PRO A 6 22.22 -32.43 17.93
N SER A 7 21.41 -33.39 18.39
CA SER A 7 21.53 -34.81 18.05
C SER A 7 20.98 -35.17 16.67
N ARG A 8 20.24 -34.25 16.01
CA ARG A 8 19.62 -34.43 14.70
C ARG A 8 20.32 -33.59 13.64
N VAL A 9 21.58 -33.90 13.41
CA VAL A 9 22.43 -33.20 12.44
C VAL A 9 22.88 -34.12 11.31
N ILE A 10 22.99 -33.55 10.12
CA ILE A 10 23.46 -34.21 8.90
C ILE A 10 24.67 -33.44 8.42
N ASN A 11 25.86 -33.99 8.65
CA ASN A 11 27.09 -33.32 8.24
C ASN A 11 27.45 -33.71 6.80
N ILE A 12 27.34 -32.76 5.86
CA ILE A 12 27.69 -33.01 4.46
C ILE A 12 29.17 -32.72 4.16
N THR A 13 29.94 -32.26 5.15
CA THR A 13 31.34 -31.84 4.97
C THR A 13 32.21 -32.96 4.45
N GLU A 14 32.21 -34.11 5.10
CA GLU A 14 33.07 -35.25 4.72
C GLU A 14 32.75 -35.76 3.31
N ALA A 15 31.47 -35.76 2.93
CA ALA A 15 31.05 -36.16 1.58
C ALA A 15 31.54 -35.17 0.51
N LEU A 16 31.45 -33.86 0.79
CA LEU A 16 31.86 -32.80 -0.14
C LEU A 16 33.39 -32.60 -0.23
N ASP A 17 34.11 -32.79 0.87
CA ASP A 17 35.56 -32.65 0.96
C ASP A 17 36.31 -33.95 0.59
N SER A 18 35.58 -34.98 0.14
CA SER A 18 36.15 -36.28 -0.28
C SER A 18 37.12 -36.15 -1.47
N GLU A 19 36.94 -35.14 -2.32
CA GLU A 19 37.80 -34.82 -3.46
C GLU A 19 38.01 -33.29 -3.55
N PRO A 20 39.26 -32.81 -3.74
CA PRO A 20 39.50 -31.38 -3.94
C PRO A 20 38.78 -30.81 -5.16
N GLY A 21 38.08 -29.69 -4.98
CA GLY A 21 37.42 -28.96 -6.08
C GLY A 21 36.06 -29.54 -6.49
N LEU A 22 35.50 -30.47 -5.71
CA LEU A 22 34.20 -31.09 -5.99
C LEU A 22 33.02 -30.09 -5.94
N TYR A 23 33.16 -29.01 -5.17
CA TYR A 23 32.19 -27.91 -5.12
C TYR A 23 32.91 -26.55 -5.16
N THR A 24 32.21 -25.52 -5.64
CA THR A 24 32.68 -24.12 -5.60
C THR A 24 32.11 -23.37 -4.42
N LYS A 25 30.87 -23.67 -4.02
CA LYS A 25 30.17 -23.00 -2.93
C LYS A 25 29.06 -23.89 -2.37
N VAL A 26 28.86 -23.80 -1.06
CA VAL A 26 27.61 -24.22 -0.40
C VAL A 26 26.93 -22.95 0.11
N MET A 27 25.66 -22.77 -0.24
CA MET A 27 24.82 -21.68 0.26
C MET A 27 23.68 -22.25 1.06
N GLU A 28 23.26 -21.49 2.07
CA GLU A 28 22.24 -21.91 3.03
C GLU A 28 22.69 -23.15 3.81
N SER A 29 22.15 -23.31 5.01
CA SER A 29 22.40 -24.47 5.85
C SER A 29 21.20 -24.73 6.76
N THR A 30 21.24 -25.82 7.50
CA THR A 30 20.16 -26.26 8.38
C THR A 30 19.00 -26.92 7.61
N ALA A 31 17.94 -26.19 7.24
CA ALA A 31 16.76 -26.80 6.62
C ALA A 31 16.96 -27.12 5.14
N VAL A 32 17.65 -26.22 4.43
CA VAL A 32 17.97 -26.35 3.00
C VAL A 32 19.45 -26.04 2.82
N ALA A 33 20.12 -26.81 1.97
CA ALA A 33 21.48 -26.52 1.53
C ALA A 33 21.53 -26.58 0.00
N SER A 34 22.11 -25.53 -0.59
CA SER A 34 22.31 -25.37 -2.03
C SER A 34 23.79 -25.59 -2.36
N VAL A 35 24.09 -26.63 -3.12
CA VAL A 35 25.48 -26.98 -3.49
C VAL A 35 25.74 -26.60 -4.94
N TYR A 36 26.81 -25.85 -5.17
CA TYR A 36 27.27 -25.41 -6.48
C TYR A 36 28.53 -26.18 -6.85
N ALA A 37 28.46 -26.93 -7.96
CA ALA A 37 29.59 -27.64 -8.53
C ALA A 37 30.17 -26.85 -9.73
N PRO A 38 31.48 -26.98 -10.02
CA PRO A 38 32.11 -26.25 -11.12
C PRO A 38 31.71 -26.75 -12.52
N ASN A 39 31.30 -28.02 -12.65
CA ASN A 39 30.92 -28.67 -13.91
C ASN A 39 30.02 -29.89 -13.66
N GLN A 40 29.53 -30.53 -14.73
CA GLN A 40 28.60 -31.66 -14.66
C GLN A 40 29.20 -32.90 -13.98
N ASP A 41 30.47 -33.23 -14.26
CA ASP A 41 31.13 -34.39 -13.64
C ASP A 41 31.22 -34.24 -12.12
N ALA A 42 31.57 -33.03 -11.65
CA ALA A 42 31.60 -32.70 -10.23
C ALA A 42 30.20 -32.74 -9.61
N GLU A 43 29.19 -32.22 -10.31
CA GLU A 43 27.79 -32.31 -9.88
C GLU A 43 27.34 -33.78 -9.70
N ASP A 44 27.64 -34.65 -10.67
CA ASP A 44 27.24 -36.07 -10.59
C ASP A 44 27.89 -36.78 -9.41
N LYS A 45 29.16 -36.47 -9.14
CA LYS A 45 29.88 -36.96 -7.96
C LYS A 45 29.28 -36.43 -6.65
N VAL A 46 28.98 -35.13 -6.56
CA VAL A 46 28.30 -34.54 -5.39
C VAL A 46 26.95 -35.21 -5.15
N TYR A 47 26.14 -35.34 -6.20
CA TYR A 47 24.81 -35.95 -6.09
C TYR A 47 24.92 -37.39 -5.59
N ALA A 48 25.84 -38.18 -6.16
CA ALA A 48 26.07 -39.56 -5.74
C ALA A 48 26.54 -39.66 -4.27
N ALA A 49 27.37 -38.72 -3.82
CA ALA A 49 27.87 -38.69 -2.44
C ALA A 49 26.79 -38.30 -1.42
N LEU A 50 25.82 -37.45 -1.80
CA LEU A 50 24.83 -36.91 -0.88
C LEU A 50 23.49 -37.68 -0.86
N LYS A 51 23.06 -38.25 -1.98
CA LYS A 51 21.69 -38.79 -2.16
C LYS A 51 21.26 -39.81 -1.12
N ASP A 52 22.19 -40.64 -0.65
CA ASP A 52 21.96 -41.73 0.30
C ASP A 52 22.70 -41.49 1.64
N LEU A 53 23.23 -40.28 1.85
CA LEU A 53 24.03 -39.95 3.03
C LEU A 53 23.21 -40.01 4.32
N SER A 54 21.92 -39.68 4.26
CA SER A 54 21.02 -39.75 5.40
C SER A 54 19.58 -40.01 4.94
N PRO A 55 18.82 -40.88 5.65
CA PRO A 55 17.39 -41.07 5.36
C PRO A 55 16.54 -39.83 5.72
N HIS A 56 17.11 -38.85 6.41
CA HIS A 56 16.45 -37.63 6.85
C HIS A 56 16.81 -36.40 6.00
N MET A 57 17.37 -36.61 4.82
CA MET A 57 17.66 -35.57 3.85
C MET A 57 17.27 -36.06 2.47
N LYS A 58 16.53 -35.23 1.75
CA LYS A 58 16.24 -35.44 0.33
C LYS A 58 17.17 -34.58 -0.50
N VAL A 59 17.81 -35.20 -1.48
CA VAL A 59 18.72 -34.53 -2.40
C VAL A 59 18.08 -34.53 -3.77
N TYR A 60 17.88 -33.33 -4.31
CA TYR A 60 17.29 -33.13 -5.62
C TYR A 60 18.35 -32.58 -6.56
N ARG A 61 18.39 -33.12 -7.78
CA ARG A 61 18.86 -32.32 -8.91
C ARG A 61 17.83 -31.26 -9.23
N LYS A 62 18.26 -30.15 -9.84
CA LYS A 62 17.39 -29.01 -10.14
C LYS A 62 16.10 -29.42 -10.87
N GLU A 63 16.22 -30.29 -11.86
CA GLU A 63 15.12 -30.83 -12.66
C GLU A 63 14.12 -31.68 -11.84
N ASP A 64 14.62 -32.38 -10.82
CA ASP A 64 13.87 -33.30 -9.97
C ASP A 64 13.20 -32.60 -8.77
N ILE A 65 13.49 -31.32 -8.55
CA ILE A 65 12.83 -30.53 -7.51
C ILE A 65 11.32 -30.53 -7.79
N PRO A 66 10.46 -30.91 -6.81
CA PRO A 66 9.02 -31.02 -7.03
C PRO A 66 8.39 -29.73 -7.56
N ASP A 67 7.60 -29.83 -8.64
CA ASP A 67 6.96 -28.68 -9.32
C ASP A 67 6.09 -27.84 -8.38
N ARG A 68 5.46 -28.48 -7.40
CA ARG A 68 4.66 -27.80 -6.36
C ARG A 68 5.42 -26.74 -5.56
N PHE A 69 6.75 -26.77 -5.54
CA PHE A 69 7.55 -25.74 -4.88
C PHE A 69 7.65 -24.46 -5.70
N PHE A 70 7.39 -24.51 -7.01
CA PHE A 70 7.60 -23.40 -7.95
C PHE A 70 9.00 -22.77 -7.82
N TYR A 71 9.97 -23.59 -7.44
CA TYR A 71 11.32 -23.14 -7.10
C TYR A 71 12.27 -23.33 -8.28
N LYS A 72 12.22 -24.48 -8.95
CA LYS A 72 13.28 -24.97 -9.86
C LYS A 72 13.60 -24.13 -11.09
N HIS A 73 12.69 -23.27 -11.53
CA HIS A 73 12.89 -22.43 -12.72
C HIS A 73 13.70 -21.15 -12.43
N GLY A 74 14.01 -20.86 -11.16
CA GLY A 74 14.80 -19.70 -10.79
C GLY A 74 16.25 -19.75 -11.34
N PRO A 75 16.82 -18.61 -11.75
CA PRO A 75 18.19 -18.54 -12.27
C PRO A 75 19.24 -18.85 -11.19
N PHE A 76 18.91 -18.58 -9.92
CA PHE A 76 19.80 -18.78 -8.77
C PHE A 76 19.59 -20.13 -8.06
N VAL A 77 18.73 -21.00 -8.58
CA VAL A 77 18.54 -22.33 -8.00
C VAL A 77 19.77 -23.17 -8.32
N SER A 78 20.38 -23.70 -7.27
CA SER A 78 21.51 -24.61 -7.34
C SER A 78 21.19 -25.86 -8.14
N ARG A 79 22.21 -26.47 -8.74
CA ARG A 79 22.03 -27.73 -9.47
C ARG A 79 21.73 -28.89 -8.55
N ILE A 80 22.19 -28.82 -7.30
CA ILE A 80 21.92 -29.79 -6.24
C ILE A 80 21.35 -29.04 -5.04
N THR A 81 20.10 -29.38 -4.69
CA THR A 81 19.40 -28.84 -3.52
C THR A 81 19.11 -29.98 -2.53
N CYS A 82 19.59 -29.82 -1.31
CA CYS A 82 19.32 -30.74 -0.20
C CYS A 82 18.26 -30.14 0.72
N ILE A 83 17.25 -30.92 1.09
CA ILE A 83 16.19 -30.52 2.02
C ILE A 83 16.15 -31.52 3.16
N ALA A 84 16.33 -31.03 4.39
CA ALA A 84 16.24 -31.84 5.59
C ALA A 84 14.78 -32.17 5.93
N ASP A 85 14.55 -33.30 6.59
CA ASP A 85 13.29 -33.58 7.27
C ASP A 85 13.08 -32.62 8.46
N LEU A 86 11.83 -32.45 8.88
CA LEU A 86 11.46 -31.53 9.96
C LEU A 86 12.27 -31.79 11.24
N GLY A 87 12.92 -30.73 11.74
CA GLY A 87 13.72 -30.77 12.97
C GLY A 87 15.15 -31.31 12.81
N TRP A 88 15.56 -31.68 11.59
CA TRP A 88 16.94 -32.03 11.25
C TRP A 88 17.70 -30.83 10.69
N ALA A 89 19.00 -30.78 10.93
CA ALA A 89 19.87 -29.69 10.49
C ALA A 89 21.03 -30.18 9.62
N ILE A 90 21.16 -29.65 8.41
CA ILE A 90 22.30 -29.86 7.52
C ILE A 90 23.46 -28.96 7.93
N LEU A 91 24.63 -29.56 8.19
CA LEU A 91 25.87 -28.87 8.52
C LEU A 91 26.80 -28.87 7.31
N GLN A 92 27.40 -27.71 7.03
CA GLN A 92 28.23 -27.48 5.85
C GLN A 92 29.73 -27.34 6.22
N PRO A 93 30.67 -27.47 5.26
CA PRO A 93 32.11 -27.44 5.52
C PRO A 93 32.63 -26.26 6.35
N MET A 94 32.08 -25.06 6.13
CA MET A 94 32.49 -23.85 6.85
C MET A 94 31.87 -23.74 8.26
N ALA A 95 30.90 -24.59 8.59
CA ALA A 95 30.26 -24.68 9.91
C ALA A 95 29.93 -26.15 10.25
N PRO A 96 30.95 -27.01 10.44
CA PRO A 96 30.76 -28.47 10.56
C PRO A 96 30.29 -28.91 11.95
N HIS A 97 29.99 -27.97 12.84
CA HIS A 97 29.52 -28.22 14.22
C HIS A 97 28.22 -27.47 14.49
N PHE A 98 27.34 -28.07 15.29
CA PHE A 98 26.07 -27.46 15.71
C PHE A 98 25.90 -27.45 17.23
N PRO A 99 25.67 -26.28 17.86
CA PRO A 99 25.83 -24.95 17.27
C PRO A 99 27.29 -24.70 16.87
N ALA A 100 27.52 -23.74 15.97
CA ALA A 100 28.88 -23.30 15.66
C ALA A 100 29.61 -22.85 16.94
N LYS A 101 30.92 -23.07 17.01
CA LYS A 101 31.74 -22.73 18.18
C LYS A 101 31.56 -21.24 18.54
N GLY A 102 31.12 -20.96 19.77
CA GLY A 102 30.85 -19.60 20.25
C GLY A 102 29.47 -19.03 19.87
N SER A 103 28.62 -19.81 19.21
CA SER A 103 27.24 -19.43 18.88
C SER A 103 26.25 -19.94 19.93
N ALA A 104 25.14 -19.22 20.09
CA ALA A 104 24.02 -19.67 20.91
C ALA A 104 23.38 -20.93 20.28
N ILE A 105 22.91 -21.85 21.13
CA ILE A 105 22.12 -23.00 20.67
C ILE A 105 20.81 -22.48 20.07
N LEU A 106 20.68 -22.57 18.75
CA LEU A 106 19.41 -22.39 18.09
C LEU A 106 18.48 -23.52 18.53
N LYS A 107 17.34 -23.17 19.14
CA LYS A 107 16.33 -24.13 19.61
C LYS A 107 15.20 -24.35 18.63
N GLY A 108 15.14 -23.56 17.57
CA GLY A 108 14.17 -23.72 16.49
C GLY A 108 14.67 -23.14 15.17
N TYR A 109 14.11 -23.62 14.08
CA TYR A 109 14.43 -23.19 12.72
C TYR A 109 13.22 -23.25 11.79
N HIS A 110 13.40 -22.75 10.57
CA HIS A 110 12.40 -22.75 9.51
C HIS A 110 13.07 -22.91 8.12
N GLY A 111 12.28 -22.95 7.06
CA GLY A 111 12.79 -23.14 5.68
C GLY A 111 12.63 -24.56 5.15
N TYR A 112 12.04 -25.46 5.93
CA TYR A 112 11.66 -26.80 5.49
C TYR A 112 10.51 -26.74 4.46
N ASP A 113 10.05 -27.91 4.00
CA ASP A 113 8.91 -28.04 3.10
C ASP A 113 7.70 -27.21 3.56
N ASN A 114 7.23 -26.34 2.67
CA ASN A 114 6.13 -25.40 2.93
C ASN A 114 4.78 -26.05 3.24
N LYS A 115 4.60 -27.35 2.95
CA LYS A 115 3.38 -28.08 3.34
C LYS A 115 3.31 -28.44 4.83
N LEU A 116 4.46 -28.48 5.51
CA LEU A 116 4.54 -28.85 6.91
C LEU A 116 3.86 -27.78 7.77
N THR A 117 3.02 -28.21 8.71
CA THR A 117 2.23 -27.30 9.57
C THR A 117 3.12 -26.29 10.30
N ASP A 118 4.30 -26.71 10.75
CA ASP A 118 5.27 -25.83 11.40
C ASP A 118 5.77 -24.70 10.50
N MET A 119 5.74 -24.84 9.17
CA MET A 119 6.16 -23.80 8.23
C MET A 119 5.03 -22.83 7.85
N ARG A 120 3.82 -23.03 8.37
CA ARG A 120 2.68 -22.17 8.06
C ARG A 120 2.78 -20.85 8.83
N GLY A 121 2.46 -19.76 8.14
CA GLY A 121 2.24 -18.45 8.75
C GLY A 121 0.83 -18.32 9.31
N ILE A 122 0.60 -17.21 10.01
CA ILE A 122 -0.74 -16.80 10.46
C ILE A 122 -1.25 -15.67 9.56
N PHE A 123 -2.56 -15.64 9.33
CA PHE A 123 -3.23 -14.55 8.62
C PHE A 123 -4.50 -14.16 9.36
N TYR A 124 -4.60 -12.89 9.72
CA TYR A 124 -5.80 -12.28 10.29
C TYR A 124 -6.05 -10.96 9.58
N ALA A 125 -7.31 -10.67 9.29
CA ALA A 125 -7.71 -9.42 8.68
C ALA A 125 -8.95 -8.87 9.40
N THR A 126 -8.98 -7.56 9.59
CA THR A 126 -10.09 -6.85 10.22
C THR A 126 -10.35 -5.56 9.47
N GLY A 127 -11.62 -5.18 9.37
CA GLY A 127 -12.03 -3.95 8.71
C GLY A 127 -13.35 -4.10 7.95
N PRO A 128 -13.90 -2.99 7.46
CA PRO A 128 -15.21 -2.95 6.81
C PRO A 128 -15.28 -3.72 5.49
N TYR A 129 -14.12 -4.04 4.89
CA TYR A 129 -14.01 -4.85 3.69
C TYR A 129 -14.28 -6.33 3.95
N PHE A 130 -14.04 -6.79 5.18
CA PHE A 130 -14.13 -8.19 5.56
C PHE A 130 -15.43 -8.50 6.30
N LYS A 131 -15.98 -9.69 6.07
CA LYS A 131 -17.09 -10.23 6.84
C LYS A 131 -16.59 -10.61 8.24
N ALA A 132 -17.19 -10.01 9.27
CA ALA A 132 -16.87 -10.32 10.65
C ALA A 132 -17.11 -11.81 10.98
N GLY A 133 -16.19 -12.42 11.72
CA GLY A 133 -16.29 -13.82 12.17
C GLY A 133 -16.20 -14.87 11.06
N SER A 134 -15.72 -14.49 9.86
CA SER A 134 -15.48 -15.42 8.77
C SER A 134 -14.06 -16.01 8.80
N SER A 135 -13.91 -17.20 8.23
CA SER A 135 -12.63 -17.88 8.09
C SER A 135 -12.61 -18.71 6.81
N VAL A 136 -11.41 -19.04 6.35
CA VAL A 136 -11.13 -19.98 5.28
C VAL A 136 -10.08 -20.98 5.77
N ASP A 137 -10.02 -22.15 5.15
CA ASP A 137 -9.13 -23.23 5.60
C ASP A 137 -7.65 -22.88 5.41
N HIS A 138 -7.23 -22.60 4.17
CA HIS A 138 -5.85 -22.19 3.85
C HIS A 138 -5.82 -21.01 2.89
N ILE A 139 -4.79 -20.19 3.06
CA ILE A 139 -4.40 -19.12 2.13
C ILE A 139 -2.93 -19.34 1.81
N ARG A 140 -2.53 -19.16 0.55
CA ARG A 140 -1.11 -19.21 0.16
C ARG A 140 -0.51 -17.82 0.37
N ALA A 141 0.77 -17.76 0.74
CA ALA A 141 1.46 -16.48 0.98
C ALA A 141 1.49 -15.54 -0.24
N ILE A 142 1.23 -16.05 -1.45
CA ILE A 142 1.15 -15.29 -2.70
C ILE A 142 -0.23 -14.66 -2.95
N ASP A 143 -1.29 -15.16 -2.32
CA ASP A 143 -2.66 -14.69 -2.54
C ASP A 143 -2.93 -13.26 -2.01
N PRO A 144 -2.38 -12.83 -0.84
CA PRO A 144 -2.66 -11.51 -0.26
C PRO A 144 -2.36 -10.31 -1.17
N TYR A 145 -1.45 -10.43 -2.15
CA TYR A 145 -1.18 -9.35 -3.09
C TYR A 145 -2.44 -8.90 -3.84
N ASN A 146 -3.23 -9.84 -4.37
CA ASN A 146 -4.46 -9.55 -5.09
C ASN A 146 -5.54 -8.97 -4.15
N LEU A 147 -5.60 -9.46 -2.92
CA LEU A 147 -6.49 -8.92 -1.90
C LEU A 147 -6.17 -7.46 -1.61
N MET A 148 -4.90 -7.13 -1.38
CA MET A 148 -4.45 -5.75 -1.13
C MET A 148 -4.78 -4.84 -2.32
N CYS A 149 -4.49 -5.26 -3.55
CA CYS A 149 -4.84 -4.50 -4.75
C CYS A 149 -6.36 -4.26 -4.83
N ASN A 150 -7.18 -5.27 -4.55
CA ASN A 150 -8.63 -5.14 -4.61
C ASN A 150 -9.18 -4.21 -3.52
N ILE A 151 -8.63 -4.27 -2.29
CA ILE A 151 -8.96 -3.35 -1.20
C ILE A 151 -8.57 -1.92 -1.55
N LEU A 152 -7.45 -1.71 -2.26
CA LEU A 152 -6.95 -0.41 -2.70
C LEU A 152 -7.62 0.09 -3.99
N GLY A 153 -8.38 -0.76 -4.69
CA GLY A 153 -8.99 -0.41 -5.98
C GLY A 153 -7.95 -0.28 -7.09
N LEU A 154 -6.81 -0.98 -6.96
CA LEU A 154 -5.75 -1.04 -7.95
C LEU A 154 -5.95 -2.24 -8.87
N GLU A 155 -5.45 -2.14 -10.09
CA GLU A 155 -5.24 -3.28 -10.96
C GLU A 155 -3.98 -4.02 -10.51
N ALA A 156 -4.11 -5.33 -10.29
CA ALA A 156 -2.99 -6.16 -9.88
C ALA A 156 -2.09 -6.44 -11.07
N ALA A 157 -0.77 -6.28 -10.90
CA ALA A 157 0.19 -6.72 -11.91
C ALA A 157 0.15 -8.26 -12.05
N PRO A 158 0.64 -8.84 -13.17
CA PRO A 158 0.71 -10.28 -13.35
C PRO A 158 1.43 -10.97 -12.17
N ASN A 159 0.74 -11.93 -11.54
CA ASN A 159 1.23 -12.65 -10.36
C ASN A 159 0.58 -14.04 -10.25
N ASN A 160 1.08 -14.89 -9.34
CA ASN A 160 0.61 -16.26 -9.19
C ASN A 160 -0.47 -16.46 -8.09
N GLY A 161 -0.85 -15.38 -7.40
CA GLY A 161 -1.88 -15.41 -6.37
C GLY A 161 -3.30 -15.49 -6.96
N SER A 162 -4.28 -15.79 -6.13
CA SER A 162 -5.70 -15.76 -6.50
C SER A 162 -6.52 -14.96 -5.50
N LEU A 163 -7.42 -14.10 -6.01
CA LEU A 163 -8.39 -13.39 -5.18
C LEU A 163 -9.54 -14.31 -4.70
N ALA A 164 -9.84 -15.37 -5.44
CA ALA A 164 -11.01 -16.22 -5.22
C ALA A 164 -11.05 -16.84 -3.82
N VAL A 165 -9.88 -17.15 -3.25
CA VAL A 165 -9.77 -17.70 -1.88
C VAL A 165 -10.31 -16.74 -0.81
N PHE A 166 -10.33 -15.43 -1.09
CA PHE A 166 -10.84 -14.42 -0.16
C PHE A 166 -12.32 -14.09 -0.37
N GLU A 167 -12.97 -14.54 -1.45
CA GLU A 167 -14.39 -14.25 -1.70
C GLU A 167 -15.31 -14.57 -0.50
N PRO A 168 -15.15 -15.71 0.21
CA PRO A 168 -15.96 -16.00 1.40
C PRO A 168 -15.74 -15.01 2.56
N LEU A 169 -14.60 -14.31 2.56
CA LEU A 169 -14.19 -13.36 3.57
C LEU A 169 -14.62 -11.92 3.23
N ILE A 170 -15.02 -11.63 2.00
CA ILE A 170 -15.33 -10.27 1.55
C ILE A 170 -16.79 -9.92 1.87
N ALA A 171 -17.02 -8.72 2.41
CA ALA A 171 -18.37 -8.22 2.68
C ALA A 171 -19.11 -7.94 1.36
N PRO A 172 -20.43 -8.25 1.25
CA PRO A 172 -21.20 -8.05 0.02
C PRO A 172 -21.16 -6.61 -0.54
N SER A 173 -21.06 -5.61 0.34
CA SER A 173 -20.97 -4.19 -0.03
C SER A 173 -19.62 -3.77 -0.60
N ALA A 174 -18.62 -4.65 -0.62
CA ALA A 174 -17.26 -4.36 -1.07
C ALA A 174 -16.95 -4.89 -2.49
N GLY A 175 -17.87 -5.67 -3.08
CA GLY A 175 -17.72 -6.28 -4.41
C GLY A 175 -18.34 -5.49 -5.57
N GLU A 176 -19.15 -4.46 -5.32
CA GLU A 176 -19.76 -3.66 -6.39
C GLU A 176 -18.80 -2.57 -6.90
N ARG A 177 -17.95 -2.94 -7.87
CA ARG A 177 -17.35 -1.94 -8.77
C ARG A 177 -18.45 -1.35 -9.63
N VAL A 178 -19.08 -0.27 -9.18
CA VAL A 178 -19.92 0.55 -10.06
C VAL A 178 -18.99 1.14 -11.11
N SER A 179 -19.17 0.75 -12.37
CA SER A 179 -18.42 1.29 -13.50
C SER A 179 -18.41 2.82 -13.44
N SER A 180 -17.20 3.38 -13.36
CA SER A 180 -16.89 4.81 -13.24
C SER A 180 -17.59 5.69 -14.28
N SER A 181 -18.04 5.12 -15.40
CA SER A 181 -18.69 5.84 -16.49
C SER A 181 -20.05 6.46 -16.10
N ALA A 182 -20.86 5.80 -15.26
CA ALA A 182 -22.15 6.34 -14.85
C ALA A 182 -22.03 7.49 -13.83
N LEU A 183 -21.03 7.41 -12.94
CA LEU A 183 -20.76 8.44 -11.94
C LEU A 183 -20.17 9.70 -12.58
N HIS A 184 -19.25 9.54 -13.53
CA HIS A 184 -18.70 10.65 -14.31
C HIS A 184 -19.79 11.36 -15.11
N LEU A 185 -20.69 10.61 -15.78
CA LEU A 185 -21.79 11.21 -16.52
C LEU A 185 -22.75 11.98 -15.60
N PHE A 186 -23.04 11.46 -14.41
CA PHE A 186 -23.89 12.15 -13.44
C PHE A 186 -23.24 13.43 -12.89
N LEU A 187 -21.95 13.40 -12.57
CA LEU A 187 -21.20 14.57 -12.09
C LEU A 187 -21.07 15.67 -13.16
N VAL A 188 -20.85 15.29 -14.42
CA VAL A 188 -20.83 16.22 -15.55
C VAL A 188 -22.21 16.87 -15.75
N LEU A 189 -23.29 16.09 -15.68
CA LEU A 189 -24.65 16.63 -15.79
C LEU A 189 -25.00 17.56 -14.61
N LEU A 190 -24.54 17.24 -13.40
CA LEU A 190 -24.71 18.10 -12.23
C LEU A 190 -23.95 19.43 -12.39
N GLN A 191 -22.69 19.38 -12.84
CA GLN A 191 -21.88 20.58 -13.10
C GLN A 191 -22.52 21.48 -14.17
N VAL A 192 -23.03 20.90 -15.26
CA VAL A 192 -23.75 21.66 -16.31
C VAL A 192 -25.04 22.28 -15.77
N SER A 193 -25.77 21.59 -14.89
CA SER A 193 -26.98 22.13 -14.27
C SER A 193 -26.67 23.32 -13.35
N VAL A 194 -25.61 23.23 -12.55
CA VAL A 194 -25.19 24.32 -11.63
C VAL A 194 -24.72 25.54 -12.41
N LEU A 195 -23.92 25.35 -13.46
CA LEU A 195 -23.49 26.45 -14.34
C LEU A 195 -24.67 27.15 -15.02
N LYS A 196 -25.69 26.39 -15.45
CA LYS A 196 -26.93 26.96 -15.98
C LYS A 196 -27.66 27.79 -14.94
N THR A 197 -27.82 27.30 -13.71
CA THR A 197 -28.50 28.06 -12.65
C THR A 197 -27.77 29.34 -12.28
N LEU A 198 -26.42 29.32 -12.23
CA LEU A 198 -25.61 30.52 -11.98
C LEU A 198 -25.76 31.55 -13.10
N SER A 199 -25.73 31.12 -14.37
CA SER A 199 -25.92 32.02 -15.51
C SER A 199 -27.29 32.68 -15.56
N VAL A 200 -28.34 32.02 -15.05
CA VAL A 200 -29.70 32.60 -14.95
C VAL A 200 -29.77 33.62 -13.82
N ILE A 201 -29.11 33.35 -12.69
CA ILE A 201 -29.06 34.28 -11.54
C ILE A 201 -28.28 35.55 -11.91
N ASP A 202 -27.14 35.44 -12.61
CA ASP A 202 -26.36 36.60 -13.07
C ASP A 202 -27.19 37.50 -14.02
N VAL A 203 -27.95 36.91 -14.94
CA VAL A 203 -28.81 37.67 -15.87
C VAL A 203 -29.93 38.40 -15.13
N GLU A 204 -30.55 37.77 -14.12
CA GLU A 204 -31.63 38.39 -13.35
C GLU A 204 -31.11 39.51 -12.44
N LEU A 205 -29.91 39.34 -11.85
CA LEU A 205 -29.25 40.38 -11.05
C LEU A 205 -28.84 41.60 -11.89
N PHE A 206 -28.30 41.36 -13.10
CA PHE A 206 -27.93 42.43 -14.03
C PHE A 206 -29.16 43.20 -14.53
N ARG A 207 -30.27 42.49 -14.72
CA ARG A 207 -31.54 43.09 -15.16
C ARG A 207 -32.17 43.96 -14.07
N HIS A 208 -32.01 43.59 -12.79
CA HIS A 208 -32.44 44.41 -11.66
C HIS A 208 -31.58 45.66 -11.48
N LYS A 209 -30.24 45.55 -11.56
CA LYS A 209 -29.34 46.73 -11.50
C LYS A 209 -29.58 47.72 -12.65
N ALA A 210 -29.86 47.23 -13.86
CA ALA A 210 -30.19 48.09 -15.00
C ALA A 210 -31.57 48.77 -14.87
N PHE A 211 -32.46 48.26 -14.01
CA PHE A 211 -33.77 48.85 -13.75
C PHE A 211 -33.69 49.95 -12.68
N ASP A 212 -32.90 49.73 -11.62
CA ASP A 212 -32.70 50.73 -10.56
C ASP A 212 -31.93 51.97 -11.07
N GLN A 213 -30.95 51.79 -11.95
CA GLN A 213 -30.20 52.91 -12.55
C GLN A 213 -31.05 53.84 -13.44
N HIS A 214 -32.21 53.38 -13.90
CA HIS A 214 -33.15 54.21 -14.66
C HIS A 214 -34.16 54.95 -13.78
N GLN A 215 -34.27 54.61 -12.50
CA GLN A 215 -35.17 55.26 -11.56
C GLN A 215 -34.51 56.44 -10.83
N GLU A 216 -33.18 56.42 -10.68
CA GLU A 216 -32.42 57.52 -10.06
C GLU A 216 -32.09 58.69 -11.02
N MET A 217 -32.28 58.54 -12.33
CA MET A 217 -32.00 59.58 -13.33
C MET A 217 -33.17 60.56 -13.60
N ASN A 218 -34.25 60.52 -12.82
CA ASN A 218 -35.45 61.34 -13.04
C ASN A 218 -35.86 62.23 -11.85
N ASP A 219 -35.07 62.28 -10.80
CA ASP A 219 -35.26 63.23 -9.70
C ASP A 219 -34.13 64.27 -9.74
N ASP A 220 -34.20 65.15 -10.76
CA ASP A 220 -33.59 66.48 -10.70
C ASP A 220 -34.43 67.32 -9.72
N ASP A 221 -33.79 67.98 -8.76
CA ASP A 221 -33.97 69.40 -8.46
C ASP A 221 -33.10 69.81 -7.26
N ASP A 222 -32.12 70.66 -7.55
CA ASP A 222 -31.63 71.82 -6.80
C ASP A 222 -31.36 71.69 -5.28
N ASP A 223 -30.08 71.77 -4.87
CA ASP A 223 -29.52 73.00 -4.26
C ASP A 223 -28.11 72.77 -3.70
N ASP A 224 -27.31 73.83 -3.84
CA ASP A 224 -25.92 74.02 -3.42
C ASP A 224 -25.63 73.71 -1.94
N ASP A 225 -24.46 73.14 -1.64
CA ASP A 225 -23.37 73.83 -0.93
C ASP A 225 -22.26 72.85 -0.51
N ASP A 226 -21.04 73.40 -0.53
CA ASP A 226 -19.74 72.83 -0.17
C ASP A 226 -19.73 72.00 1.14
N ASP A 227 -18.95 70.91 1.17
CA ASP A 227 -17.87 70.78 2.17
C ASP A 227 -17.00 69.54 1.91
N ASP A 228 -15.70 69.76 2.12
CA ASP A 228 -14.58 68.83 2.02
C ASP A 228 -14.66 67.65 3.01
N ASP A 229 -13.91 66.59 2.64
CA ASP A 229 -13.28 65.57 3.50
C ASP A 229 -14.20 64.61 4.29
N ASP A 230 -14.36 63.38 3.76
CA ASP A 230 -14.20 62.11 4.52
C ASP A 230 -14.33 60.89 3.57
N ASP A 231 -13.34 60.74 2.67
CA ASP A 231 -13.10 59.48 1.95
C ASP A 231 -12.27 58.55 2.86
N ASP A 232 -12.90 57.64 3.62
CA ASP A 232 -12.23 56.39 4.09
C ASP A 232 -13.14 55.33 4.79
N ASP A 233 -14.48 55.40 4.77
CA ASP A 233 -15.35 54.43 5.49
C ASP A 233 -16.14 53.41 4.62
N ASP A 234 -15.95 53.39 3.30
CA ASP A 234 -16.77 52.56 2.40
C ASP A 234 -16.22 51.14 2.09
N ASP A 235 -14.98 50.82 2.48
CA ASP A 235 -14.44 49.47 2.22
C ASP A 235 -14.82 48.44 3.32
N ASP A 236 -15.10 48.89 4.54
CA ASP A 236 -15.51 48.01 5.64
C ASP A 236 -16.99 47.59 5.53
N THR A 237 -17.87 48.46 5.00
CA THR A 237 -19.28 48.12 4.78
C THR A 237 -19.46 47.09 3.68
N VAL A 238 -18.69 47.17 2.58
CA VAL A 238 -18.74 46.18 1.48
C VAL A 238 -18.21 44.83 1.93
N VAL A 239 -17.11 44.78 2.69
CA VAL A 239 -16.57 43.51 3.22
C VAL A 239 -17.53 42.89 4.24
N VAL A 240 -18.14 43.67 5.13
CA VAL A 240 -19.13 43.17 6.10
C VAL A 240 -20.39 42.67 5.37
N VAL A 241 -20.88 43.38 4.35
CA VAL A 241 -22.05 42.93 3.56
C VAL A 241 -21.73 41.65 2.79
N VAL A 242 -20.54 41.53 2.18
CA VAL A 242 -20.12 40.30 1.47
C VAL A 242 -19.98 39.12 2.45
N VAL A 243 -19.38 39.32 3.62
CA VAL A 243 -19.27 38.28 4.65
C VAL A 243 -20.64 37.88 5.20
N MET A 244 -21.55 38.84 5.44
CA MET A 244 -22.92 38.56 5.87
C MET A 244 -23.73 37.83 4.79
N MET A 245 -23.58 38.21 3.52
CA MET A 245 -24.20 37.50 2.39
C MET A 245 -23.65 36.08 2.26
N MET A 246 -22.33 35.87 2.43
CA MET A 246 -21.74 34.53 2.45
C MET A 246 -22.25 33.70 3.62
N MET A 247 -22.40 34.28 4.81
CA MET A 247 -22.99 33.61 5.97
C MET A 247 -24.46 33.27 5.75
N MET A 248 -25.25 34.17 5.16
CA MET A 248 -26.66 33.90 4.82
C MET A 248 -26.78 32.81 3.76
N VAL A 249 -25.91 32.81 2.74
CA VAL A 249 -25.84 31.73 1.74
C VAL A 249 -25.46 30.40 2.39
N MET A 250 -24.48 30.38 3.30
CA MET A 250 -24.11 29.17 4.03
C MET A 250 -25.25 28.68 4.95
N MET A 251 -25.96 29.58 5.64
CA MET A 251 -27.11 29.24 6.46
C MET A 251 -28.28 28.73 5.61
N MET A 252 -28.55 29.33 4.45
CA MET A 252 -29.56 28.86 3.50
C MET A 252 -29.18 27.50 2.92
N MET A 253 -27.91 27.25 2.60
CA MET A 253 -27.42 25.94 2.17
C MET A 253 -27.57 24.89 3.28
N MET A 254 -27.25 25.22 4.53
CA MET A 254 -27.48 24.32 5.67
C MET A 254 -28.97 24.05 5.88
N MET A 255 -29.84 25.06 5.79
CA MET A 255 -31.28 24.89 5.86
C MET A 255 -31.81 24.01 4.71
N MET A 256 -31.33 24.22 3.49
CA MET A 256 -31.68 23.39 2.34
C MET A 256 -31.20 21.95 2.50
N MET A 257 -30.03 21.71 3.09
CA MET A 257 -29.56 20.35 3.39
C MET A 257 -30.45 19.68 4.45
N VAL A 258 -30.86 20.41 5.50
CA VAL A 258 -31.78 19.88 6.52
C VAL A 258 -33.17 19.60 5.92
N VAL A 259 -33.70 20.50 5.09
CA VAL A 259 -34.96 20.30 4.38
C VAL A 259 -34.85 19.13 3.40
N MET A 260 -33.74 18.98 2.66
CA MET A 260 -33.49 17.80 1.82
C MET A 260 -33.42 16.52 2.64
N MET A 261 -32.75 16.52 3.80
CA MET A 261 -32.70 15.36 4.68
C MET A 261 -34.09 15.00 5.23
N MET A 262 -34.89 15.99 5.62
CA MET A 262 -36.28 15.78 6.05
C MET A 262 -37.15 15.29 4.89
N MET A 263 -37.00 15.83 3.68
CA MET A 263 -37.72 15.36 2.50
C MET A 263 -37.31 13.93 2.11
N MET A 264 -36.03 13.57 2.21
CA MET A 264 -35.56 12.20 2.00
C MET A 264 -36.14 11.25 3.04
N MET A 265 -36.20 11.67 4.31
CA MET A 265 -36.80 10.88 5.40
C MET A 265 -38.32 10.72 5.21
N VAL A 266 -39.02 11.77 4.80
CA VAL A 266 -40.45 11.71 4.43
C VAL A 266 -40.66 10.82 3.21
N MET A 267 -39.75 10.85 2.23
CA MET A 267 -39.81 9.96 1.07
C MET A 267 -39.56 8.49 1.46
N GLU A 268 -38.67 8.20 2.40
CA GLU A 268 -38.49 6.87 3.00
C GLU A 268 -39.76 6.38 3.70
N ILE A 269 -40.45 7.26 4.45
CA ILE A 269 -41.73 6.96 5.10
C ILE A 269 -42.85 6.70 4.07
N LEU A 270 -42.89 7.48 2.98
CA LEU A 270 -43.87 7.29 1.90
C LEU A 270 -43.58 6.02 1.07
N LEU A 271 -42.32 5.66 0.88
CA LEU A 271 -41.89 4.44 0.19
C LEU A 271 -42.11 3.17 1.03
N THR A 272 -42.10 3.28 2.36
CA THR A 272 -42.40 2.17 3.28
C THR A 272 -43.90 2.03 3.57
N ARG A 273 -44.69 3.10 3.53
CA ARG A 273 -46.16 3.05 3.68
C ARG A 273 -46.93 2.64 2.42
N SER A 274 -46.31 2.68 1.23
CA SER A 274 -46.95 2.24 -0.03
C SER A 274 -46.71 0.75 -0.33
N ILE A 275 -47.06 -0.12 0.64
CA ILE A 275 -47.06 -1.59 0.45
C ILE A 275 -48.48 -2.13 0.17
N GLU A 276 -49.55 -1.32 0.32
CA GLU A 276 -50.94 -1.80 0.18
C GLU A 276 -51.69 -1.32 -1.08
N GLY A 277 -51.03 -0.65 -2.03
CA GLY A 277 -51.70 -0.12 -3.23
C GLY A 277 -50.92 -0.31 -4.52
N ARG A 278 -51.57 -0.88 -5.54
CA ARG A 278 -51.04 -1.09 -6.90
C ARG A 278 -50.69 0.26 -7.55
N ALA A 279 -49.43 0.67 -7.46
CA ALA A 279 -48.97 1.97 -7.95
C ALA A 279 -48.87 2.04 -9.49
N PRO A 280 -49.21 3.19 -10.12
CA PRO A 280 -49.19 3.36 -11.57
C PRO A 280 -47.77 3.44 -12.16
N ARG A 281 -47.63 3.07 -13.45
CA ARG A 281 -46.37 2.88 -14.22
C ARG A 281 -45.26 3.94 -14.03
N LYS A 282 -45.59 5.21 -13.74
CA LYS A 282 -44.60 6.27 -13.50
C LYS A 282 -43.85 6.10 -12.17
N VAL A 283 -44.50 5.53 -11.15
CA VAL A 283 -43.89 5.24 -9.83
C VAL A 283 -42.90 4.08 -9.94
N THR A 284 -43.16 3.12 -10.83
CA THR A 284 -42.27 1.98 -11.08
C THR A 284 -40.95 2.41 -11.71
N MET A 285 -40.96 3.40 -12.62
CA MET A 285 -39.74 3.98 -13.20
C MET A 285 -38.93 4.79 -12.18
N LEU A 286 -39.59 5.57 -11.31
CA LEU A 286 -38.92 6.28 -10.22
C LEU A 286 -38.29 5.28 -9.22
N ARG A 287 -38.99 4.18 -8.92
CA ARG A 287 -38.47 3.10 -8.06
C ARG A 287 -37.23 2.43 -8.65
N GLN A 288 -37.21 2.18 -9.97
CA GLN A 288 -36.05 1.64 -10.67
C GLN A 288 -34.89 2.65 -10.74
N ALA A 289 -35.15 3.94 -10.88
CA ALA A 289 -34.12 4.98 -10.84
C ALA A 289 -33.50 5.12 -9.44
N VAL A 290 -34.33 5.08 -8.39
CA VAL A 290 -33.88 5.14 -7.00
C VAL A 290 -33.13 3.87 -6.59
N GLN A 291 -33.58 2.69 -7.03
CA GLN A 291 -32.85 1.43 -6.82
C GLN A 291 -31.48 1.41 -7.50
N LYS A 292 -31.32 2.10 -8.64
CA LYS A 292 -30.02 2.29 -9.31
C LYS A 292 -29.11 3.30 -8.61
N LEU A 293 -29.63 4.14 -7.71
CA LEU A 293 -28.87 5.12 -6.92
C LEU A 293 -28.45 4.60 -5.54
N LEU A 294 -29.04 3.51 -5.03
CA LEU A 294 -28.64 2.90 -3.76
C LEU A 294 -27.16 2.46 -3.70
N PRO A 295 -26.55 1.89 -4.76
CA PRO A 295 -25.12 1.55 -4.78
C PRO A 295 -24.20 2.77 -4.65
N VAL A 296 -24.68 3.96 -5.07
CA VAL A 296 -23.92 5.22 -5.03
C VAL A 296 -23.74 5.71 -3.60
N ARG A 297 -24.73 5.49 -2.72
CA ARG A 297 -24.64 5.84 -1.29
C ARG A 297 -23.58 4.99 -0.58
N GLN A 298 -23.47 3.71 -0.92
CA GLN A 298 -22.48 2.81 -0.33
C GLN A 298 -21.07 3.18 -0.78
N ASN A 299 -20.89 3.50 -2.06
CA ASN A 299 -19.61 3.96 -2.59
C ASN A 299 -19.19 5.33 -2.05
N LEU A 300 -20.11 6.29 -1.89
CA LEU A 300 -19.79 7.59 -1.29
C LEU A 300 -19.36 7.46 0.18
N ALA A 301 -20.07 6.64 0.96
CA ALA A 301 -19.68 6.33 2.34
C ALA A 301 -18.31 5.62 2.40
N GLN A 302 -18.02 4.73 1.46
CA GLN A 302 -16.73 4.04 1.35
C GLN A 302 -15.60 4.99 0.96
N GLN A 303 -15.82 5.94 0.05
CA GLN A 303 -14.83 6.96 -0.34
C GLN A 303 -14.57 7.97 0.79
N ILE A 304 -15.59 8.37 1.55
CA ILE A 304 -15.44 9.22 2.74
C ILE A 304 -14.64 8.49 3.85
N ASN A 305 -14.86 7.18 4.01
CA ASN A 305 -14.10 6.35 4.95
C ASN A 305 -12.67 6.03 4.50
N ARG A 306 -12.38 6.09 3.19
CA ARG A 306 -11.02 5.89 2.64
C ARG A 306 -10.16 7.14 2.68
N ASN A 307 -10.77 8.32 2.84
CA ASN A 307 -10.08 9.59 3.00
C ASN A 307 -9.60 9.81 4.45
N PHE A 308 -8.84 8.83 4.98
CA PHE A 308 -8.42 8.74 6.39
C PHE A 308 -7.77 10.03 6.92
N GLY A 309 -7.11 10.83 6.07
CA GLY A 309 -6.49 12.09 6.47
C GLY A 309 -7.50 13.18 6.89
N ALA A 310 -8.68 13.24 6.26
CA ALA A 310 -9.69 14.26 6.57
C ALA A 310 -10.73 13.76 7.58
N SER A 311 -11.14 12.49 7.49
CA SER A 311 -12.12 11.90 8.41
C SER A 311 -11.53 11.55 9.78
N ALA A 312 -10.22 11.26 9.92
CA ALA A 312 -9.60 11.08 11.24
C ALA A 312 -9.56 12.36 12.08
N VAL A 313 -9.39 13.53 11.44
CA VAL A 313 -9.34 14.82 12.15
C VAL A 313 -10.73 15.24 12.64
N VAL A 314 -11.78 14.89 11.91
CA VAL A 314 -13.18 15.15 12.30
C VAL A 314 -13.72 14.08 13.28
N ALA A 315 -13.31 12.81 13.13
CA ALA A 315 -13.74 11.71 14.00
C ALA A 315 -12.93 11.60 15.31
N GLN A 316 -11.77 12.25 15.43
CA GLN A 316 -10.93 12.23 16.64
C GLN A 316 -11.61 12.71 17.92
N LYS A 317 -12.79 13.35 17.82
CA LYS A 317 -13.55 13.80 18.99
C LYS A 317 -14.50 12.75 19.57
N ALA A 318 -14.70 11.59 18.95
CA ALA A 318 -15.67 10.59 19.42
C ALA A 318 -15.06 9.19 19.59
N ASN A 319 -14.84 8.81 20.86
CA ASN A 319 -14.62 7.45 21.38
C ASN A 319 -13.56 6.60 20.66
N LEU A 320 -12.28 6.83 21.00
CA LEU A 320 -11.20 5.88 20.71
C LEU A 320 -11.42 4.57 21.46
N ASP A 321 -11.12 3.43 20.83
CA ASP A 321 -11.13 2.13 21.52
C ASP A 321 -9.96 2.04 22.53
N PRO A 322 -10.02 1.12 23.53
CA PRO A 322 -9.00 1.04 24.57
C PRO A 322 -7.56 0.83 24.08
N ILE A 323 -7.36 0.16 22.95
CA ILE A 323 -6.02 -0.10 22.38
C ILE A 323 -5.52 1.17 21.66
N GLN A 324 -6.38 1.83 20.89
CA GLN A 324 -6.05 3.11 20.27
C GLN A 324 -5.77 4.20 21.32
N GLN A 325 -6.55 4.22 22.40
CA GLN A 325 -6.33 5.12 23.54
C GLN A 325 -4.98 4.83 24.19
N LEU A 326 -4.65 3.56 24.45
CA LEU A 326 -3.34 3.16 24.98
C LEU A 326 -2.20 3.61 24.07
N PHE A 327 -2.37 3.52 22.75
CA PHE A 327 -1.36 3.95 21.79
C PHE A 327 -1.15 5.48 21.83
N VAL A 328 -2.24 6.26 21.86
CA VAL A 328 -2.18 7.73 22.00
C VAL A 328 -1.53 8.12 23.33
N ASP A 329 -1.89 7.44 24.41
CA ASP A 329 -1.33 7.70 25.74
C ASP A 329 0.17 7.36 25.78
N LYS A 330 0.59 6.28 25.13
CA LYS A 330 2.01 5.91 25.00
C LYS A 330 2.80 6.88 24.13
N ILE A 331 2.21 7.42 23.05
CA ILE A 331 2.85 8.48 22.26
C ILE A 331 3.05 9.74 23.12
N ARG A 332 2.04 10.13 23.89
CA ARG A 332 2.12 11.29 24.79
C ARG A 332 3.16 11.08 25.88
N GLU A 333 3.15 9.91 26.53
CA GLU A 333 4.15 9.52 27.51
C GLU A 333 5.57 9.55 26.91
N TYR A 334 5.76 8.96 25.73
CA TYR A 334 7.05 8.95 25.03
C TYR A 334 7.52 10.37 24.74
N ARG A 335 6.65 11.25 24.23
CA ARG A 335 6.96 12.66 23.97
C ARG A 335 7.39 13.41 25.24
N THR A 336 6.77 13.10 26.38
CA THR A 336 7.18 13.71 27.68
C THR A 336 8.52 13.18 28.17
N LYS A 337 8.86 11.92 27.89
CA LYS A 337 10.13 11.32 28.30
C LYS A 337 11.29 11.65 27.35
N SER A 338 11.02 11.92 26.08
CA SER A 338 12.02 12.21 25.04
C SER A 338 12.29 13.70 24.84
N VAL A 339 11.93 14.56 25.81
CA VAL A 339 12.09 16.02 25.69
C VAL A 339 13.57 16.36 25.48
N GLY A 340 13.87 17.10 24.42
CA GLY A 340 15.23 17.50 24.06
C GLY A 340 16.06 16.41 23.36
N GLY A 341 15.41 15.38 22.77
CA GLY A 341 16.10 14.33 22.01
C GLY A 341 16.80 13.28 22.87
N LYS A 342 16.52 13.26 24.17
CA LYS A 342 17.08 12.27 25.10
C LYS A 342 16.49 10.88 24.86
N LEU A 343 17.33 9.87 25.08
CA LEU A 343 16.89 8.48 25.10
C LEU A 343 15.86 8.25 26.21
N VAL A 344 14.77 7.58 25.86
CA VAL A 344 13.69 7.28 26.81
C VAL A 344 14.18 6.23 27.82
N ASP A 345 13.94 6.51 29.11
CA ASP A 345 14.31 5.64 30.24
C ASP A 345 15.82 5.29 30.31
N ALA A 346 16.70 6.20 29.85
CA ALA A 346 18.15 6.00 29.87
C ALA A 346 18.74 5.94 31.29
N THR A 347 19.61 4.97 31.54
CA THR A 347 20.41 4.89 32.75
C THR A 347 21.79 5.55 32.56
N PRO A 348 22.50 5.92 33.64
CA PRO A 348 23.86 6.47 33.53
C PRO A 348 24.83 5.56 32.77
N GLU A 349 24.65 4.24 32.85
CA GLU A 349 25.42 3.25 32.10
C GLU A 349 25.13 3.34 30.60
N THR A 350 23.86 3.52 30.24
CA THR A 350 23.42 3.63 28.84
C THR A 350 23.96 4.90 28.18
N GLU A 351 23.93 6.03 28.89
CA GLU A 351 24.50 7.29 28.41
C GLU A 351 26.03 7.21 28.23
N THR A 352 26.71 6.49 29.13
CA THR A 352 28.16 6.26 29.05
C THR A 352 28.51 5.36 27.87
N ALA A 353 27.79 4.26 27.68
CA ALA A 353 28.00 3.34 26.55
C ALA A 353 27.76 4.03 25.19
N LEU A 354 26.75 4.90 25.10
CA LEU A 354 26.51 5.71 23.91
C LEU A 354 27.68 6.65 23.64
N ARG A 355 28.16 7.37 24.67
CA ARG A 355 29.30 8.29 24.55
C ARG A 355 30.56 7.57 24.07
N ASP A 356 30.86 6.42 24.65
CA ASP A 356 32.03 5.62 24.29
C ASP A 356 31.94 5.08 22.85
N SER A 357 30.74 4.66 22.43
CA SER A 357 30.48 4.20 21.07
C SER A 357 30.67 5.33 20.06
N LEU A 358 30.14 6.53 20.35
CA LEU A 358 30.31 7.70 19.48
C LEU A 358 31.79 8.12 19.39
N ALA A 359 32.53 8.11 20.50
CA ALA A 359 33.97 8.42 20.51
C ALA A 359 34.80 7.39 19.72
N ASN A 360 34.41 6.12 19.76
CA ASN A 360 35.04 5.07 18.96
C ASN A 360 34.76 5.26 17.46
N LEU A 361 33.52 5.60 17.09
CA LEU A 361 33.15 5.91 15.71
C LEU A 361 33.89 7.14 15.20
N GLU A 362 33.98 8.21 16.00
CA GLU A 362 34.73 9.42 15.67
C GLU A 362 36.20 9.09 15.37
N ARG A 363 36.84 8.25 16.20
CA ARG A 363 38.22 7.81 16.01
C ARG A 363 38.39 6.92 14.78
N ALA A 364 37.47 5.98 14.56
CA ALA A 364 37.55 5.02 13.46
C ALA A 364 37.39 5.67 12.08
N TYR A 365 36.53 6.69 11.98
CA TYR A 365 36.20 7.35 10.71
C TYR A 365 36.79 8.75 10.56
N GLY A 366 37.58 9.23 11.52
CA GLY A 366 38.22 10.55 11.47
C GLY A 366 37.22 11.72 11.48
N ALA A 367 36.02 11.51 12.00
CA ALA A 367 34.88 12.43 11.91
C ALA A 367 34.87 13.49 13.03
N LYS A 368 36.04 14.06 13.34
CA LYS A 368 36.21 14.99 14.46
C LYS A 368 35.34 16.24 14.28
N GLY A 369 34.43 16.48 15.22
CA GLY A 369 33.51 17.62 15.20
C GLY A 369 32.27 17.45 14.32
N VAL A 370 32.00 16.24 13.80
CA VAL A 370 30.76 15.91 13.08
C VAL A 370 29.74 15.37 14.08
N ASP A 371 28.50 15.87 14.03
CA ASP A 371 27.40 15.31 14.80
C ASP A 371 26.92 13.99 14.19
N MET A 372 27.44 12.88 14.72
CA MET A 372 27.14 11.52 14.27
C MET A 372 25.71 11.06 14.64
N THR A 373 24.92 11.88 15.34
CA THR A 373 23.51 11.59 15.64
C THR A 373 22.58 12.05 14.52
N GLN A 374 23.08 12.84 13.57
CA GLN A 374 22.32 13.32 12.42
C GLN A 374 22.63 12.48 11.18
N PHE A 375 21.60 12.20 10.39
CA PHE A 375 21.77 11.57 9.10
C PHE A 375 22.44 12.56 8.13
N PRO A 376 23.49 12.16 7.38
CA PRO A 376 24.18 13.09 6.49
C PRO A 376 23.26 13.53 5.35
N THR A 377 23.28 14.82 5.02
CA THR A 377 22.65 15.31 3.80
C THR A 377 23.50 14.90 2.61
N LEU A 378 23.01 13.92 1.85
CA LEU A 378 23.68 13.44 0.64
C LEU A 378 23.33 14.35 -0.54
N ASN A 379 24.26 15.21 -0.93
CA ASN A 379 24.16 15.98 -2.16
C ASN A 379 24.83 15.20 -3.30
N PHE A 380 24.04 14.51 -4.10
CA PHE A 380 24.52 13.86 -5.30
C PHE A 380 24.53 14.88 -6.44
N THR A 381 25.70 15.41 -6.78
CA THR A 381 25.90 16.06 -8.07
C THR A 381 26.07 14.96 -9.12
N GLU A 382 25.21 14.95 -10.13
CA GLU A 382 25.38 14.04 -11.26
C GLU A 382 26.76 14.29 -11.91
N PRO A 383 27.56 13.24 -12.12
CA PRO A 383 28.88 13.40 -12.73
C PRO A 383 28.72 13.83 -14.19
N GLU A 384 29.51 14.82 -14.61
CA GLU A 384 29.57 15.20 -16.02
C GLU A 384 30.22 14.05 -16.82
N LEU A 385 29.42 13.39 -17.66
CA LEU A 385 29.90 12.26 -18.47
C LEU A 385 30.80 12.78 -19.61
N VAL A 386 32.11 12.68 -19.41
CA VAL A 386 33.09 13.01 -20.44
C VAL A 386 33.31 11.78 -21.33
N TRP A 387 32.94 11.90 -22.60
CA TRP A 387 33.16 10.87 -23.62
C TRP A 387 34.36 11.25 -24.51
N PRO A 388 35.60 10.91 -24.13
CA PRO A 388 36.78 11.25 -24.92
C PRO A 388 36.74 10.54 -26.28
N GLY A 389 36.84 11.33 -27.37
CA GLY A 389 36.90 10.82 -28.74
C GLY A 389 35.62 10.91 -29.57
N LEU A 390 34.50 11.36 -29.00
CA LEU A 390 33.25 11.59 -29.73
C LEU A 390 33.06 13.06 -30.07
N THR A 391 32.77 13.36 -31.34
CA THR A 391 32.39 14.71 -31.78
C THR A 391 30.99 15.08 -31.25
N ALA A 392 30.64 16.38 -31.23
CA ALA A 392 29.35 16.84 -30.73
C ALA A 392 28.16 16.14 -31.42
N ASP A 393 28.22 15.98 -32.74
CA ASP A 393 27.17 15.32 -33.53
C ASP A 393 27.06 13.82 -33.19
N GLN A 394 28.18 13.16 -32.90
CA GLN A 394 28.16 11.75 -32.49
C GLN A 394 27.57 11.56 -31.09
N LYS A 395 27.74 12.53 -30.19
CA LYS A 395 27.11 12.52 -28.87
C LYS A 395 25.60 12.67 -28.97
N VAL A 396 25.11 13.62 -29.77
CA VAL A 396 23.66 13.81 -30.00
C VAL A 396 23.03 12.51 -30.54
N LYS A 397 23.67 11.91 -31.54
CA LYS A 397 23.19 10.66 -32.14
C LYS A 397 23.21 9.48 -31.17
N MET A 398 24.17 9.44 -30.24
CA MET A 398 24.22 8.43 -29.19
C MET A 398 23.06 8.60 -28.20
N TYR A 399 22.79 9.83 -27.75
CA TYR A 399 21.68 10.11 -26.85
C TYR A 399 20.33 9.78 -27.49
N GLU A 400 20.12 10.14 -28.75
CA GLU A 400 18.90 9.77 -29.50
C GLU A 400 18.70 8.24 -29.59
N VAL A 401 19.79 7.48 -29.77
CA VAL A 401 19.72 6.00 -29.84
C VAL A 401 19.41 5.39 -28.49
N VAL A 402 19.98 5.92 -27.40
CA VAL A 402 19.72 5.43 -26.04
C VAL A 402 18.27 5.71 -25.64
N GLU A 403 17.78 6.92 -25.89
CA GLU A 403 16.40 7.31 -25.58
C GLU A 403 15.38 6.50 -26.40
N ALA A 404 15.67 6.25 -27.69
CA ALA A 404 14.85 5.38 -28.52
C ALA A 404 14.86 3.91 -28.05
N ALA A 405 15.98 3.42 -27.52
CA ALA A 405 16.08 2.06 -26.99
C ALA A 405 15.29 1.89 -25.68
N GLU A 406 15.35 2.89 -24.78
CA GLU A 406 14.56 2.90 -23.55
C GLU A 406 13.06 2.95 -23.84
N LEU A 407 12.63 3.78 -24.79
CA LEU A 407 11.24 3.84 -25.25
C LEU A 407 10.77 2.50 -25.86
N ALA A 408 11.60 1.85 -26.66
CA ALA A 408 11.27 0.56 -27.27
C ALA A 408 11.16 -0.58 -26.24
N ASP A 409 11.99 -0.57 -25.20
CA ASP A 409 11.89 -1.55 -24.10
C ASP A 409 10.64 -1.32 -23.24
N MET A 410 10.24 -0.06 -23.02
CA MET A 410 8.97 0.29 -22.38
C MET A 410 7.76 -0.19 -23.19
N GLU A 411 7.76 -0.02 -24.51
CA GLU A 411 6.69 -0.49 -25.40
C GLU A 411 6.61 -2.03 -25.44
N LYS A 412 7.74 -2.74 -25.44
CA LYS A 412 7.76 -4.21 -25.36
C LYS A 412 7.20 -4.73 -24.04
N GLN A 413 7.49 -4.06 -22.92
CA GLN A 413 6.92 -4.42 -21.63
C GLN A 413 5.40 -4.18 -21.57
N ALA A 414 4.91 -3.16 -22.27
CA ALA A 414 3.46 -2.89 -22.40
C ALA A 414 2.74 -3.88 -23.34
N ALA A 415 3.43 -4.49 -24.30
CA ALA A 415 2.87 -5.38 -25.32
C ALA A 415 2.93 -6.89 -24.98
N ALA A 416 3.49 -7.28 -23.83
CA ALA A 416 3.55 -8.69 -23.44
C ALA A 416 2.15 -9.21 -23.07
N GLU A 417 1.59 -10.08 -23.93
CA GLU A 417 0.29 -10.73 -23.76
C GLU A 417 0.21 -11.56 -22.46
N GLU A 418 -1.01 -11.65 -21.90
CA GLU A 418 -1.34 -12.36 -20.66
C GLU A 418 -0.71 -13.77 -20.60
N PRO A 419 -0.12 -14.18 -19.45
CA PRO A 419 0.33 -15.55 -19.26
C PRO A 419 -0.87 -16.52 -19.38
N PRO A 420 -0.64 -17.75 -19.87
CA PRO A 420 -1.71 -18.71 -20.16
C PRO A 420 -2.58 -18.97 -18.91
N LYS A 421 -3.90 -18.93 -19.10
CA LYS A 421 -4.89 -19.23 -18.06
C LYS A 421 -4.80 -20.70 -17.64
N TYR A 422 -4.65 -20.92 -16.35
CA TYR A 422 -4.55 -22.23 -15.71
C TYR A 422 -5.93 -22.74 -15.26
N ASP A 423 -6.21 -24.03 -15.51
CA ASP A 423 -7.35 -24.77 -14.95
C ASP A 423 -6.92 -25.49 -13.65
N PRO A 424 -7.50 -25.13 -12.49
CA PRO A 424 -7.06 -25.62 -11.19
C PRO A 424 -7.46 -27.06 -10.83
N TRP A 425 -8.10 -27.83 -11.72
CA TRP A 425 -8.61 -29.18 -11.40
C TRP A 425 -8.06 -30.32 -12.26
N GLU A 426 -7.03 -30.09 -13.07
CA GLU A 426 -6.33 -31.22 -13.71
C GLU A 426 -5.58 -32.05 -12.65
N GLY A 427 -6.18 -33.18 -12.27
CA GLY A 427 -5.53 -34.23 -11.48
C GLY A 427 -5.87 -34.30 -9.98
N MET A 428 -6.98 -33.70 -9.53
CA MET A 428 -7.57 -34.05 -8.24
C MET A 428 -8.24 -35.43 -8.24
#